data_AF-A0A9N9I029-F1
#
_entry.id   AF-A0A9N9I029-F1
#
_cell.length_a   1.000
_cell.length_b   1.000
_cell.length_c   1.000
_cell.angle_alpha   90.00
_cell.angle_beta   90.00
_cell.angle_gamma   90.00
#
_symmetry.space_group_name_H-M   'P 1'
#
loop_
_entity.id
_entity.type
_entity.pdbx_description
1 polymer ?
#
loop_
_entity_poly.entity_id
_entity_poly.type
_entity_poly.pdbx_seq_one_letter_code
_entity_poly.pdbx_strand_id
1 'polypeptide(L)'
;MATEFPSSTFIGIDVDSSFFPPSDKCPPNVCFLTCNVTFGIPFPMETFDFVYLGMMWSAFTESQWSELIKDIVRVLKYDGWIESLEATAHFQNCGKVTKWIEEAEKDVNIRIGALLTKMFESNEELKNIQYVKVEYPIGEWFGCFGKY
;
A
#
# COMPACT_ATOMS: atom_id res chain seq x y z
N MET A 1 -4.61 -13.11 -6.79
CA MET A 1 -3.42 -13.67 -6.10
C MET A 1 -3.68 -15.05 -5.49
N ALA A 2 -4.36 -15.19 -4.34
CA ALA A 2 -4.43 -16.49 -3.63
C ALA A 2 -5.03 -17.65 -4.44
N THR A 3 -6.04 -17.37 -5.25
CA THR A 3 -6.66 -18.35 -6.18
C THR A 3 -5.76 -18.71 -7.36
N GLU A 4 -4.88 -17.81 -7.78
CA GLU A 4 -3.97 -18.00 -8.92
C GLU A 4 -2.70 -18.74 -8.50
N PHE A 5 -2.27 -18.59 -7.23
CA PHE A 5 -1.09 -19.21 -6.65
C PHE A 5 -1.47 -20.12 -5.48
N PRO A 6 -2.13 -21.27 -5.73
CA PRO A 6 -2.67 -22.12 -4.67
C PRO A 6 -1.59 -22.80 -3.80
N SER A 7 -0.35 -22.86 -4.28
CA SER A 7 0.80 -23.41 -3.54
C SER A 7 1.47 -22.38 -2.62
N SER A 8 1.09 -21.10 -2.70
CA SER A 8 1.64 -20.02 -1.87
C SER A 8 0.71 -19.74 -0.70
N THR A 9 1.26 -19.27 0.42
CA THR A 9 0.49 -18.83 1.60
C THR A 9 0.42 -17.32 1.63
N PHE A 10 -0.78 -16.76 1.78
CA PHE A 10 -1.01 -15.32 1.85
C PHE A 10 -1.49 -14.90 3.24
N ILE A 11 -0.95 -13.79 3.73
CA ILE A 11 -1.37 -13.17 4.99
C ILE A 11 -1.84 -11.74 4.68
N GLY A 12 -3.14 -11.49 4.84
CA GLY A 12 -3.70 -10.14 4.78
C GLY A 12 -3.61 -9.46 6.14
N ILE A 13 -3.11 -8.23 6.18
CA ILE A 13 -3.00 -7.44 7.42
C ILE A 13 -3.78 -6.14 7.26
N ASP A 14 -4.63 -5.83 8.23
CA ASP A 14 -5.33 -4.54 8.31
C ASP A 14 -5.55 -4.17 9.78
N VAL A 15 -5.65 -2.88 10.09
CA VAL A 15 -6.01 -2.40 11.43
C VAL A 15 -7.48 -2.67 11.74
N ASP A 16 -8.33 -2.73 10.72
CA ASP A 16 -9.76 -3.01 10.84
C ASP A 16 -10.14 -4.37 10.22
N SER A 17 -10.74 -5.23 11.03
CA SER A 17 -11.24 -6.54 10.58
C SER A 17 -12.60 -6.48 9.89
N SER A 18 -13.29 -5.35 9.90
CA SER A 18 -14.66 -5.22 9.40
C SER A 18 -14.80 -5.53 7.90
N PHE A 19 -13.73 -5.34 7.14
CA PHE A 19 -13.65 -5.62 5.70
C PHE A 19 -13.05 -6.98 5.36
N PHE A 20 -12.68 -7.79 6.37
CA PHE A 20 -12.17 -9.13 6.10
C PHE A 20 -13.27 -10.02 5.51
N PRO A 21 -12.96 -10.79 4.45
CA PRO A 21 -13.92 -11.72 3.89
C PRO A 21 -14.27 -12.82 4.90
N PRO A 22 -15.54 -13.31 4.87
CA PRO A 22 -15.93 -14.47 5.66
C PRO A 22 -15.02 -15.67 5.40
N SER A 23 -14.66 -16.41 6.44
CA SER A 23 -13.69 -17.51 6.35
C SER A 23 -14.11 -18.63 5.39
N ASP A 24 -15.41 -18.86 5.21
CA ASP A 24 -15.98 -19.82 4.26
C ASP A 24 -15.85 -19.40 2.79
N LYS A 25 -15.52 -18.13 2.53
CA LYS A 25 -15.31 -17.58 1.19
C LYS A 25 -13.84 -17.38 0.84
N CYS A 26 -12.94 -17.67 1.79
CA CYS A 26 -11.50 -17.53 1.59
C CYS A 26 -10.90 -18.80 1.01
N PRO A 27 -9.98 -18.69 0.03
CA PRO A 27 -9.14 -19.82 -0.34
C PRO A 27 -8.38 -20.38 0.87
N PRO A 28 -8.12 -21.69 0.93
CA PRO A 28 -7.52 -22.34 2.10
C PRO A 28 -6.08 -21.89 2.40
N ASN A 29 -5.44 -21.20 1.45
CA ASN A 29 -4.09 -20.69 1.52
C ASN A 29 -4.02 -19.20 1.93
N VAL A 30 -5.09 -18.65 2.51
CA VAL A 30 -5.15 -17.25 2.99
C VAL A 30 -5.48 -17.22 4.47
N CYS A 31 -4.78 -16.37 5.22
CA CYS A 31 -5.19 -15.95 6.55
C CYS A 31 -5.21 -14.42 6.67
N PHE A 32 -5.93 -13.93 7.66
CA PHE A 32 -6.04 -12.50 7.94
C PHE A 32 -5.62 -12.23 9.38
N LEU A 33 -4.93 -11.11 9.58
CA LEU A 33 -4.43 -10.66 10.86
C LEU A 33 -4.84 -9.20 11.08
N THR A 34 -5.57 -8.95 12.16
CA THR A 34 -5.87 -7.58 12.58
C THR A 34 -4.68 -7.01 13.33
N CYS A 35 -3.99 -6.04 12.74
CA CYS A 35 -2.79 -5.44 13.31
C CYS A 35 -2.60 -4.02 12.77
N ASN A 36 -2.27 -3.09 13.66
CA ASN A 36 -1.78 -1.79 13.25
C ASN A 36 -0.27 -1.84 13.00
N VAL A 37 0.11 -1.82 11.73
CA VAL A 37 1.51 -1.91 11.27
C VAL A 37 2.37 -0.71 11.69
N THR A 38 1.78 0.40 12.17
CA THR A 38 2.58 1.50 12.74
C THR A 38 3.29 1.12 14.04
N PHE A 39 2.87 0.03 14.68
CA PHE A 39 3.55 -0.54 15.86
C PHE A 39 4.52 -1.67 15.50
N GLY A 40 4.69 -1.96 14.21
CA GLY A 40 5.52 -3.04 13.68
C GLY A 40 4.70 -4.22 13.17
N ILE A 41 5.25 -4.86 12.13
CA ILE A 41 4.78 -6.07 11.48
C ILE A 41 5.18 -7.26 12.38
N PRO A 42 4.21 -8.02 12.91
CA PRO A 42 4.43 -9.00 13.98
C PRO A 42 4.96 -10.34 13.45
N PHE A 43 5.97 -10.28 12.59
CA PHE A 43 6.64 -11.43 12.01
C PHE A 43 8.15 -11.32 12.20
N PRO A 44 8.87 -12.45 12.33
CA PRO A 44 10.34 -12.44 12.38
C PRO A 44 10.98 -11.86 11.13
N MET A 45 12.29 -11.61 11.19
CA MET A 45 13.06 -11.27 10.00
C MET A 45 13.00 -12.41 8.97
N GLU A 46 13.13 -12.07 7.68
CA GLU A 46 13.24 -13.05 6.58
C GLU A 46 12.06 -14.06 6.52
N THR A 47 10.85 -13.58 6.79
CA THR A 47 9.62 -14.41 6.80
C THR A 47 9.00 -14.53 5.40
N PHE A 48 8.89 -13.42 4.68
CA PHE A 48 8.13 -13.33 3.43
C PHE A 48 9.05 -13.24 2.22
N ASP A 49 8.73 -14.02 1.18
CA ASP A 49 9.33 -13.93 -0.15
C ASP A 49 8.70 -12.81 -1.00
N PHE A 50 7.51 -12.34 -0.64
CA PHE A 50 6.81 -11.26 -1.32
C PHE A 50 5.99 -10.42 -0.33
N VAL A 51 6.11 -9.09 -0.42
CA VAL A 51 5.28 -8.13 0.32
C VAL A 51 4.58 -7.19 -0.66
N TYR A 52 3.26 -7.07 -0.52
CA TYR A 52 2.43 -6.16 -1.31
C TYR A 52 1.81 -5.08 -0.41
N LEU A 53 1.91 -3.82 -0.85
CA LEU A 53 1.21 -2.68 -0.27
C LEU A 53 0.36 -2.03 -1.36
N GLY A 54 -0.91 -1.75 -1.08
CA GLY A 54 -1.81 -1.19 -2.06
C GLY A 54 -2.74 -0.15 -1.44
N MET A 55 -2.76 1.04 -2.05
CA MET A 55 -3.68 2.14 -1.74
C MET A 55 -3.60 2.64 -0.29
N MET A 56 -2.40 2.65 0.29
CA MET A 56 -2.14 3.11 1.66
C MET A 56 -1.63 4.56 1.73
N TRP A 57 -1.68 5.29 0.61
CA TRP A 57 -1.11 6.63 0.46
C TRP A 57 -1.58 7.66 1.49
N SER A 58 -2.81 7.53 1.99
CA SER A 58 -3.38 8.41 3.02
C SER A 58 -3.28 7.84 4.46
N ALA A 59 -2.73 6.64 4.64
CA ALA A 59 -2.76 5.91 5.91
C ALA A 59 -1.61 6.27 6.85
N PHE A 60 -0.51 6.83 6.32
CA PHE A 60 0.72 7.06 7.08
C PHE A 60 1.32 8.44 6.81
N THR A 61 1.95 9.03 7.82
CA THR A 61 2.85 10.18 7.66
C THR A 61 4.16 9.75 6.99
N GLU A 62 4.96 10.70 6.49
CA GLU A 62 6.26 10.40 5.87
C GLU A 62 7.23 9.67 6.83
N SER A 63 7.20 10.02 8.11
CA SER A 63 8.02 9.34 9.13
C SER A 63 7.54 7.91 9.37
N GLN A 64 6.23 7.68 9.41
CA GLN A 64 5.66 6.34 9.52
C GLN A 64 5.98 5.49 8.29
N TRP A 65 5.96 6.05 7.08
CA TRP A 65 6.41 5.37 5.87
C TRP A 65 7.86 4.93 5.96
N SER A 66 8.74 5.80 6.46
CA SER A 66 10.16 5.48 6.64
C SER A 66 10.37 4.30 7.59
N GLU A 67 9.64 4.25 8.70
CA GLU A 67 9.70 3.13 9.65
C GLU A 67 9.05 1.87 9.08
N LEU A 68 7.92 1.99 8.37
CA LEU A 68 7.25 0.88 7.72
C LEU A 68 8.13 0.21 6.66
N ILE A 69 8.83 0.99 5.82
CA ILE A 69 9.74 0.45 4.80
C ILE A 69 10.86 -0.36 5.45
N LYS A 70 11.49 0.16 6.53
CA LYS A 70 12.52 -0.59 7.27
C LYS A 70 11.97 -1.92 7.79
N ASP A 71 10.75 -1.89 8.31
CA ASP A 71 10.14 -3.07 8.88
C ASP A 71 9.71 -4.10 7.82
N ILE A 72 9.28 -3.64 6.64
CA ILE A 72 9.05 -4.47 5.46
C ILE A 72 10.35 -5.13 5.02
N VAL A 73 11.45 -4.37 4.87
CA VAL A 73 12.76 -4.91 4.50
C VAL A 73 13.20 -5.96 5.51
N ARG A 74 13.00 -5.72 6.81
CA ARG A 74 13.32 -6.69 7.87
C ARG A 74 12.58 -8.00 7.69
N VAL A 75 11.27 -7.98 7.45
CA VAL A 75 10.46 -9.23 7.32
C VAL A 75 10.60 -9.90 5.95
N LEU A 76 11.19 -9.23 4.97
CA LEU A 76 11.44 -9.76 3.64
C LEU A 76 12.68 -10.69 3.67
N LYS A 77 12.60 -11.81 2.96
CA LYS A 77 13.75 -12.70 2.71
C LYS A 77 14.76 -12.04 1.77
N TYR A 78 16.01 -12.51 1.81
CA TYR A 78 16.96 -12.23 0.73
C TYR A 78 16.35 -12.64 -0.62
N ASP A 79 16.53 -11.79 -1.62
CA ASP A 79 15.94 -11.93 -2.97
C ASP A 79 14.40 -11.92 -3.03
N GLY A 80 13.73 -11.56 -1.93
CA GLY A 80 12.30 -11.31 -1.91
C GLY A 80 11.93 -10.02 -2.66
N TRP A 81 10.64 -9.88 -2.94
CA TRP A 81 10.11 -8.76 -3.73
C TRP A 81 9.15 -7.89 -2.90
N ILE A 82 9.24 -6.59 -3.10
CA ILE A 82 8.27 -5.62 -2.58
C ILE A 82 7.54 -5.03 -3.78
N GLU A 83 6.21 -5.03 -3.72
CA GLU A 83 5.35 -4.31 -4.65
C GLU A 83 4.53 -3.28 -3.89
N SER A 84 4.55 -2.03 -4.38
CA SER A 84 3.78 -0.93 -3.79
C SER A 84 2.98 -0.24 -4.89
N LEU A 85 1.66 -0.21 -4.72
CA LEU A 85 0.71 0.44 -5.61
C LEU A 85 0.06 1.60 -4.86
N GLU A 86 0.52 2.83 -5.12
CA GLU A 86 0.02 4.01 -4.43
C GLU A 86 -0.59 5.04 -5.36
N ALA A 87 -1.70 5.62 -4.93
CA ALA A 87 -2.26 6.77 -5.60
C ALA A 87 -1.42 8.01 -5.28
N THR A 88 -1.17 8.82 -6.31
CA THR A 88 -0.63 10.16 -6.14
C THR A 88 -1.70 11.14 -6.57
N ALA A 89 -2.27 11.86 -5.62
CA ALA A 89 -3.28 12.84 -5.91
C ALA A 89 -2.64 14.07 -6.55
N HIS A 90 -2.99 14.33 -7.82
CA HIS A 90 -2.66 15.57 -8.51
C HIS A 90 -3.95 16.19 -9.02
N PHE A 91 -4.67 16.88 -8.13
CA PHE A 91 -5.90 17.55 -8.50
C PHE A 91 -5.59 18.82 -9.29
N GLN A 92 -6.27 18.99 -10.44
CA GLN A 92 -6.22 20.20 -11.27
C GLN A 92 -7.63 20.77 -11.42
N ASN A 93 -7.75 22.09 -11.55
CA ASN A 93 -9.03 22.80 -11.67
C ASN A 93 -10.05 22.49 -10.52
N CYS A 94 -9.52 22.35 -9.31
CA CYS A 94 -10.26 21.92 -8.12
C CYS A 94 -11.36 22.91 -7.72
N GLY A 95 -12.58 22.41 -7.51
CA GLY A 95 -13.65 23.14 -6.84
C GLY A 95 -13.35 23.41 -5.36
N LYS A 96 -14.19 24.22 -4.70
CA LYS A 96 -13.98 24.61 -3.29
C LYS A 96 -13.88 23.41 -2.34
N VAL A 97 -14.62 22.33 -2.61
CA VAL A 97 -14.64 21.11 -1.77
C VAL A 97 -13.32 20.35 -1.85
N THR A 98 -12.79 20.10 -3.05
CA THR A 98 -11.51 19.39 -3.23
C THR A 98 -10.35 20.16 -2.60
N LYS A 99 -10.33 21.49 -2.72
CA LYS A 99 -9.34 22.33 -2.03
C LYS A 99 -9.43 22.21 -0.50
N TRP A 100 -10.65 22.14 0.03
CA TRP A 100 -10.85 21.94 1.47
C TRP A 100 -10.35 20.57 1.94
N ILE A 101 -10.53 19.51 1.14
CA ILE A 101 -9.99 18.17 1.44
C ILE A 101 -8.46 18.21 1.45
N GLU A 102 -7.84 18.80 0.42
CA GLU A 102 -6.37 18.98 0.38
C GLU A 102 -5.85 19.76 1.60
N GLU A 103 -6.59 20.78 2.05
CA GLU A 103 -6.25 21.56 3.25
C GLU A 103 -6.53 20.81 4.56
N ALA A 104 -7.39 19.80 4.57
CA ALA A 104 -7.70 19.00 5.77
C ALA A 104 -6.64 17.92 6.02
N GLU A 105 -6.05 17.36 4.97
CA GLU A 105 -5.00 16.34 5.03
C GLU A 105 -3.59 16.95 5.18
N LYS A 106 -3.38 17.82 6.17
CA LYS A 106 -2.08 18.52 6.32
C LYS A 106 -0.91 17.64 6.74
N ASP A 107 -1.20 16.55 7.46
CA ASP A 107 -0.18 15.70 8.06
C ASP A 107 0.19 14.50 7.17
N VAL A 108 -0.55 14.27 6.07
CA VAL A 108 -0.33 13.18 5.13
C VAL A 108 0.11 13.75 3.78
N ASN A 109 1.21 13.25 3.24
CA ASN A 109 1.68 13.66 1.94
C ASN A 109 0.88 12.97 0.83
N ILE A 110 -0.11 13.67 0.27
CA ILE A 110 -0.95 13.15 -0.83
C ILE A 110 -0.17 12.83 -2.14
N ARG A 111 1.14 13.13 -2.19
CA ARG A 111 2.05 12.84 -3.30
C ARG A 111 3.12 11.79 -2.93
N ILE A 112 2.84 10.97 -1.92
CA ILE A 112 3.77 9.98 -1.36
C ILE A 112 4.34 9.03 -2.40
N GLY A 113 3.62 8.69 -3.48
CA GLY A 113 4.13 7.79 -4.52
C GLY A 113 5.48 8.21 -5.11
N ALA A 114 5.70 9.51 -5.36
CA ALA A 114 6.98 10.01 -5.85
C ALA A 114 8.09 10.00 -4.77
N LEU A 115 7.70 10.10 -3.50
CA LEU A 115 8.62 10.06 -2.37
C LEU A 115 9.00 8.62 -2.01
N LEU A 116 8.07 7.66 -2.13
CA LEU A 116 8.33 6.24 -1.90
C LEU A 116 9.39 5.69 -2.84
N THR A 117 9.37 6.08 -4.12
CA THR A 117 10.44 5.72 -5.06
C THR A 117 11.80 6.15 -4.52
N LYS A 118 11.93 7.39 -4.03
CA LYS A 118 13.18 7.89 -3.44
C LYS A 118 13.55 7.17 -2.14
N MET A 119 12.56 6.86 -1.30
CA MET A 119 12.77 6.11 -0.06
C MET A 119 13.32 4.71 -0.36
N PHE A 120 12.74 4.00 -1.34
CA PHE A 120 13.26 2.71 -1.79
C PHE A 120 14.65 2.83 -2.41
N GLU A 121 14.90 3.82 -3.27
CA GLU A 121 16.21 4.05 -3.88
C GLU A 121 17.31 4.39 -2.87
N SER A 122 16.94 5.01 -1.75
CA SER A 122 17.88 5.34 -0.68
C SER A 122 18.24 4.13 0.21
N ASN A 123 17.53 3.02 0.09
CA ASN A 123 17.79 1.81 0.86
C ASN A 123 18.79 0.91 0.12
N GLU A 124 19.99 0.74 0.66
CA GLU A 124 21.08 -0.03 0.05
C GLU A 124 20.79 -1.54 -0.08
N GLU A 125 19.83 -2.07 0.71
CA GLU A 125 19.43 -3.47 0.68
C GLU A 125 18.50 -3.77 -0.51
N LEU A 126 17.79 -2.75 -1.01
CA LEU A 126 16.85 -2.88 -2.13
C LEU A 126 17.57 -2.68 -3.46
N LYS A 127 17.26 -3.53 -4.43
CA LYS A 127 17.87 -3.55 -5.77
C LYS A 127 16.80 -3.68 -6.83
N ASN A 128 17.17 -3.37 -8.08
CA ASN A 128 16.30 -3.53 -9.25
C ASN A 128 14.96 -2.77 -9.14
N ILE A 129 14.99 -1.57 -8.54
CA ILE A 129 13.80 -0.75 -8.31
C ILE A 129 13.23 -0.30 -9.66
N GLN A 130 11.94 -0.60 -9.87
CA GLN A 130 11.18 -0.18 -11.03
C GLN A 130 10.03 0.70 -10.58
N TYR A 131 9.82 1.80 -11.29
CA TYR A 131 8.72 2.72 -11.05
C TYR A 131 7.89 2.86 -12.32
N VAL A 132 6.60 2.56 -12.21
CA VAL A 132 5.63 2.70 -13.30
C VAL A 132 4.54 3.65 -12.85
N LYS A 133 4.39 4.76 -13.58
CA LYS A 133 3.28 5.70 -13.38
C LYS A 133 2.19 5.39 -14.39
N VAL A 134 0.96 5.18 -13.89
CA VAL A 134 -0.24 5.07 -14.72
C VAL A 134 -1.18 6.21 -14.35
N GLU A 135 -1.70 6.92 -15.36
CA GLU A 135 -2.66 8.00 -15.16
C GLU A 135 -4.08 7.46 -15.38
N TYR A 136 -4.95 7.66 -14.39
CA TYR A 136 -6.35 7.25 -14.43
C TYR A 136 -7.25 8.49 -14.48
N PRO A 137 -8.15 8.62 -15.47
CA PRO A 137 -9.11 9.71 -15.50
C PRO A 137 -10.15 9.55 -14.38
N ILE A 138 -10.42 10.63 -13.64
CA ILE A 138 -11.44 10.69 -12.59
C ILE A 138 -12.54 11.66 -13.05
N GLY A 139 -13.80 11.23 -13.01
CA GLY A 139 -14.98 12.00 -13.45
C GLY A 139 -15.84 11.27 -14.49
N GLU A 140 -16.98 11.87 -14.91
CA GLU A 140 -18.04 11.23 -15.71
C GLU A 140 -17.56 10.50 -16.98
N TRP A 141 -16.38 10.87 -17.48
CA TRP A 141 -15.75 10.33 -18.67
C TRP A 141 -15.29 8.86 -18.48
N PHE A 142 -15.23 8.37 -17.24
CA PHE A 142 -14.89 6.98 -16.88
C PHE A 142 -16.13 6.09 -16.62
N GLY A 143 -17.31 6.50 -17.10
CA GLY A 143 -18.54 5.71 -16.97
C GLY A 143 -19.07 5.71 -15.53
N CYS A 144 -19.66 4.60 -15.08
CA CYS A 144 -20.37 4.53 -13.79
C CYS A 144 -19.47 4.79 -12.56
N PHE A 145 -18.16 4.56 -12.67
CA PHE A 145 -17.18 4.85 -11.61
C PHE A 145 -16.81 6.33 -11.50
N GLY A 146 -17.16 7.14 -12.51
CA GLY A 146 -16.87 8.57 -12.58
C GLY A 146 -17.97 9.50 -12.09
N LYS A 147 -19.08 8.97 -11.57
CA LYS A 147 -20.28 9.73 -11.18
C LYS A 147 -20.33 10.14 -9.70
N TYR A 148 -19.23 9.99 -8.96
CA TYR A 148 -19.15 10.36 -7.54
C TYR A 148 -18.60 11.76 -7.34
#